data_AF-A0A926DRI0-F1
#
_entry.id   AF-A0A926DRI0-F1
#
_cell.length_a   1.000
_cell.length_b   1.000
_cell.length_c   1.000
_cell.angle_alpha   90.00
_cell.angle_beta   90.00
_cell.angle_gamma   90.00
#
_symmetry.space_group_name_H-M   'P 1'
#
loop_
_entity.id
_entity.type
_entity.pdbx_description
1 polymer ?
#
loop_
_entity_poly.entity_id
_entity_poly.type
_entity_poly.pdbx_seq_one_letter_code
_entity_poly.pdbx_strand_id
1 'polypeptide(L)'
;MGRATRTELLWAYAITREEFLKRVNDKFELHPEEWEKIRDTLFDAMSKGESPIYEPKMNAFLEQTVYKYLRPMEEPISLTDIARRFEPENPSYLIQSWLRSRNTIEFLGEWERNNNKQFNEEAFQKLLKDVRSPSYTLTPKRWIETVNAIGLESKRGKNGGTMAHPFIACDFEMWNDMQFRYEVLKYFMSSRIETDNEE
;
A
#
# COMPACT_ATOMS: atom_id res chain seq x y z
N MET A 1 13.41 3.36 -5.06
CA MET A 1 12.63 4.27 -4.20
C MET A 1 13.39 5.59 -4.05
N GLY A 2 12.70 6.72 -4.20
CA GLY A 2 13.31 8.06 -4.09
C GLY A 2 13.59 8.45 -2.63
N ARG A 3 14.44 9.45 -2.38
CA ARG A 3 14.61 10.00 -1.03
C ARG A 3 13.36 10.83 -0.65
N ALA A 4 12.96 10.79 0.62
CA ALA A 4 11.87 11.61 1.13
C ALA A 4 12.22 13.10 1.00
N THR A 5 11.22 13.91 0.66
CA THR A 5 11.37 15.36 0.55
C THR A 5 11.46 16.00 1.95
N ARG A 6 11.99 17.23 2.02
CA ARG A 6 12.05 18.00 3.28
C ARG A 6 10.66 18.15 3.93
N THR A 7 9.64 18.38 3.13
CA THR A 7 8.26 18.54 3.58
C THR A 7 7.74 17.24 4.20
N GLU A 8 8.00 16.10 3.58
CA GLU A 8 7.60 14.79 4.11
C GLU A 8 8.30 14.44 5.42
N LEU A 9 9.59 14.78 5.56
CA LEU A 9 10.31 14.60 6.82
C LEU A 9 9.74 15.47 7.95
N LEU A 10 9.30 16.70 7.64
CA LEU A 10 8.64 17.59 8.61
C LEU A 10 7.28 17.02 9.05
N TRP A 11 6.47 16.51 8.11
CA TRP A 11 5.20 15.85 8.43
C TRP A 11 5.39 14.58 9.27
N ALA A 12 6.36 13.74 8.93
CA ALA A 12 6.68 12.55 9.72
C ALA A 12 7.17 12.91 11.14
N TYR A 13 7.94 14.00 11.27
CA TYR A 13 8.37 14.51 12.57
C TYR A 13 7.17 14.98 13.42
N ALA A 14 6.22 15.71 12.82
CA ALA A 14 5.00 16.13 13.50
C ALA A 14 4.16 14.93 13.98
N ILE A 15 3.89 13.96 13.10
CA ILE A 15 3.09 12.77 13.40
C ILE A 15 3.71 11.95 14.54
N THR A 16 5.03 11.70 14.49
CA THR A 16 5.71 10.91 15.53
C THR A 16 5.67 11.57 16.90
N ARG A 17 5.67 12.91 16.94
CA ARG A 17 5.53 13.67 18.18
C ARG A 17 4.09 13.70 18.67
N GLU A 18 3.11 13.81 17.79
CA GLU A 18 1.69 13.69 18.14
C GLU A 18 1.36 12.30 18.73
N GLU A 19 1.83 11.23 18.09
CA GLU A 19 1.66 9.86 18.59
C GLU A 19 2.39 9.62 19.92
N PHE A 20 3.56 10.22 20.10
CA PHE A 20 4.24 10.23 21.40
C PHE A 20 3.39 10.94 22.45
N LEU A 21 2.84 12.12 22.12
CA LEU A 21 2.03 12.90 23.04
C LEU A 21 0.74 12.17 23.42
N LYS A 22 0.07 11.49 22.49
CA LYS A 22 -1.08 10.61 22.79
C LYS A 22 -0.72 9.55 23.83
N ARG A 23 0.41 8.86 23.64
CA ARG A 23 0.90 7.84 24.59
C ARG A 23 1.33 8.41 25.95
N VAL A 24 1.79 9.66 25.99
CA VAL A 24 2.09 10.36 27.25
C VAL A 24 0.78 10.69 27.96
N ASN A 25 -0.23 11.19 27.23
CA ASN A 25 -1.54 11.51 27.78
C ASN A 25 -2.26 10.28 28.35
N ASP A 26 -2.11 9.12 27.72
CA ASP A 26 -2.62 7.84 28.23
C ASP A 26 -1.99 7.42 29.56
N LYS A 27 -0.80 7.95 29.89
CA LYS A 27 -0.04 7.63 31.11
C LYS A 27 -0.08 8.74 32.16
N PHE A 28 -0.30 9.97 31.73
CA PHE A 28 -0.32 11.18 32.54
C PHE A 28 -1.35 12.13 31.91
N GLU A 29 -2.43 12.47 32.62
CA GLU A 29 -3.40 13.45 32.12
C GLU A 29 -2.73 14.80 31.94
N LEU A 30 -2.54 15.20 30.69
CA LEU A 30 -2.09 16.54 30.32
C LEU A 30 -3.30 17.45 30.20
N HIS A 31 -3.23 18.65 30.77
CA HIS A 31 -4.28 19.65 30.55
C HIS A 31 -4.21 20.19 29.11
N PRO A 32 -5.35 20.59 28.50
CA PRO A 32 -5.39 21.09 27.13
C PRO A 32 -4.39 22.21 26.82
N GLU A 33 -4.15 23.11 27.78
CA GLU A 33 -3.17 24.21 27.63
C GLU A 33 -1.72 23.70 27.49
N GLU A 34 -1.39 22.59 28.15
CA GLU A 34 -0.07 21.95 28.04
C GLU A 34 0.10 21.28 26.68
N TRP A 35 -0.98 20.70 26.16
CA TRP A 35 -1.04 20.12 24.82
C TRP A 35 -0.76 21.17 23.74
N GLU A 36 -1.46 22.29 23.81
CA GLU A 36 -1.30 23.40 22.87
C GLU A 36 0.10 23.99 22.94
N LYS A 37 0.64 24.18 24.15
CA LYS A 37 2.00 24.70 24.33
C LYS A 37 3.06 23.78 23.72
N ILE A 38 2.93 22.46 23.89
CA ILE A 38 3.88 21.49 23.33
C ILE A 38 3.75 21.48 21.80
N ARG A 39 2.52 21.45 21.28
CA ARG A 39 2.24 21.53 19.84
C ARG A 39 2.87 22.78 19.23
N ASP A 40 2.64 23.95 19.81
CA ASP A 40 3.12 25.23 19.28
C ASP A 40 4.64 25.31 19.33
N THR A 41 5.27 24.80 20.39
CA THR A 41 6.74 24.72 20.49
C THR A 41 7.33 23.82 19.39
N LEU A 42 6.66 22.71 19.07
CA LEU A 42 7.07 21.81 17.99
C LEU A 42 6.92 22.49 16.62
N PHE A 43 5.81 23.20 16.38
CA PHE A 43 5.60 23.97 15.15
C PHE A 43 6.61 25.11 14.97
N ASP A 44 6.97 25.79 16.06
CA ASP A 44 7.99 26.83 16.05
C ASP A 44 9.37 26.27 15.68
N ALA A 45 9.76 25.14 16.29
CA ALA A 45 11.01 24.46 15.98
C ALA A 45 11.06 23.94 14.53
N MET A 46 9.92 23.52 13.97
CA MET A 46 9.80 23.15 12.55
C MET A 46 9.93 24.38 11.64
N SER A 47 9.26 25.48 11.98
CA SER A 47 9.26 26.72 11.18
C SER A 47 10.62 27.41 11.17
N LYS A 48 11.36 27.37 12.28
CA LYS A 48 12.72 27.91 12.40
C LYS A 48 13.79 26.99 11.81
N GLY A 49 13.43 25.77 11.38
CA GLY A 49 14.37 24.80 10.84
C GLY A 49 15.32 24.19 11.88
N GLU A 50 14.99 24.32 13.17
CA GLU A 50 15.77 23.82 14.32
C GLU A 50 15.44 22.36 14.67
N SER A 51 14.62 21.71 13.85
CA SER A 51 14.24 20.31 14.05
C SER A 51 15.41 19.37 13.70
N PRO A 52 15.70 18.34 14.50
CA PRO A 52 16.84 17.42 14.29
C PRO A 52 16.63 16.43 13.13
N ILE A 53 15.82 16.80 12.12
CA ILE A 53 15.46 15.96 10.97
C ILE A 53 16.64 15.66 10.03
N TYR A 54 17.78 16.34 10.21
CA TYR A 54 19.02 16.12 9.46
C TYR A 54 20.06 15.28 10.21
N GLU A 55 19.80 14.88 11.46
CA GLU A 55 20.66 13.92 12.15
C GLU A 55 20.50 12.53 11.50
N PRO A 56 21.58 11.81 11.13
CA PRO A 56 21.47 10.58 10.34
C PRO A 56 20.56 9.49 10.93
N LYS A 57 20.57 9.30 12.25
CA LYS A 57 19.70 8.33 12.94
C LYS A 57 18.23 8.77 12.94
N MET A 58 17.98 10.06 13.19
CA MET A 58 16.63 10.63 13.17
C MET A 58 16.07 10.62 11.75
N ASN A 59 16.87 10.99 10.76
CA ASN A 59 16.48 10.98 9.35
C ASN A 59 16.10 9.58 8.88
N ALA A 60 16.90 8.54 9.19
CA ALA A 60 16.55 7.16 8.83
C ALA A 60 15.22 6.69 9.46
N PHE A 61 14.96 7.06 10.72
CA PHE A 61 13.68 6.77 11.38
C PHE A 61 12.50 7.54 10.77
N LEU A 62 12.70 8.82 10.43
CA LEU A 62 11.68 9.64 9.80
C LEU A 62 11.40 9.20 8.37
N GLU A 63 12.42 8.80 7.59
CA GLU A 63 12.23 8.19 6.28
C GLU A 63 11.37 6.92 6.39
N GLN A 64 11.63 6.03 7.34
CA GLN A 64 10.78 4.86 7.60
C GLN A 64 9.34 5.27 7.99
N THR A 65 9.19 6.33 8.76
CA THR A 65 7.87 6.88 9.15
C THR A 65 7.13 7.45 7.94
N VAL A 66 7.82 8.17 7.04
CA VAL A 66 7.26 8.66 5.78
C VAL A 66 6.72 7.49 4.96
N TYR A 67 7.52 6.43 4.77
CA TYR A 67 7.06 5.24 4.04
C TYR A 67 5.86 4.58 4.71
N LYS A 68 5.90 4.44 6.04
CA LYS A 68 4.84 3.76 6.79
C LYS A 68 3.51 4.52 6.81
N TYR A 69 3.55 5.85 6.95
CA TYR A 69 2.35 6.64 7.25
C TYR A 69 1.95 7.61 6.15
N LEU A 70 2.90 8.18 5.43
CA LEU A 70 2.65 9.17 4.38
C LEU A 70 2.63 8.56 2.98
N ARG A 71 3.31 7.42 2.80
CA ARG A 71 3.35 6.67 1.55
C ARG A 71 3.03 5.17 1.76
N PRO A 72 1.98 4.82 2.54
CA PRO A 72 1.66 3.42 2.82
C PRO A 72 1.31 2.64 1.54
N MET A 73 0.92 3.36 0.47
CA MET A 73 0.62 2.76 -0.84
C MET A 73 1.86 2.57 -1.73
N GLU A 74 3.05 3.04 -1.35
CA GLU A 74 4.25 2.91 -2.18
C GLU A 74 5.08 1.66 -1.87
N GLU A 75 4.90 1.03 -0.70
CA GLU A 75 5.64 -0.19 -0.35
C GLU A 75 4.90 -1.44 -0.87
N PRO A 76 5.54 -2.28 -1.70
CA PRO A 76 4.87 -3.45 -2.26
C PRO A 76 4.64 -4.53 -1.18
N ILE A 77 3.47 -5.16 -1.21
CA ILE A 77 3.04 -6.19 -0.27
C ILE A 77 3.26 -7.58 -0.89
N SER A 78 3.71 -8.54 -0.08
CA SER A 78 3.95 -9.91 -0.50
C SER A 78 2.65 -10.69 -0.68
N LEU A 79 2.26 -10.93 -1.93
CA LEU A 79 1.13 -11.83 -2.25
C LEU A 79 1.44 -13.26 -1.80
N THR A 80 2.70 -13.65 -1.78
CA THR A 80 3.10 -14.98 -1.32
C THR A 80 2.86 -15.17 0.18
N ASP A 81 3.07 -14.12 0.98
CA ASP A 81 2.79 -14.19 2.41
C ASP A 81 1.29 -14.14 2.70
N ILE A 82 0.53 -13.31 1.96
CA ILE A 82 -0.94 -13.34 2.00
C ILE A 82 -1.45 -14.74 1.65
N ALA A 83 -0.98 -15.29 0.53
CA ALA A 83 -1.40 -16.60 0.04
C ALA A 83 -1.09 -17.72 1.04
N ARG A 84 0.06 -17.66 1.72
CA ARG A 84 0.45 -18.68 2.71
C ARG A 84 -0.51 -18.76 3.91
N ARG A 85 -1.27 -17.70 4.21
CA ARG A 85 -2.30 -17.73 5.25
C ARG A 85 -3.51 -18.58 4.86
N PHE A 86 -3.79 -18.71 3.56
CA PHE A 86 -4.97 -19.41 3.03
C PHE A 86 -4.61 -20.77 2.41
N GLU A 87 -3.46 -20.88 1.74
CA GLU A 87 -2.94 -22.09 1.11
C GLU A 87 -1.45 -22.27 1.47
N PRO A 88 -1.12 -22.78 2.67
CA PRO A 88 0.25 -22.88 3.16
C PRO A 88 1.13 -23.82 2.30
N GLU A 89 0.54 -24.90 1.78
CA GLU A 89 1.25 -25.95 1.03
C GLU A 89 1.64 -25.47 -0.37
N ASN A 90 0.80 -24.66 -1.02
CA ASN A 90 1.07 -24.16 -2.37
C ASN A 90 0.58 -22.71 -2.59
N PRO A 91 1.22 -21.72 -1.95
CA PRO A 91 0.83 -20.32 -2.09
C PRO A 91 0.97 -19.80 -3.53
N SER A 92 1.90 -20.36 -4.31
CA SER A 92 2.08 -19.99 -5.72
C SER A 92 0.89 -20.41 -6.59
N TYR A 93 0.28 -21.56 -6.29
CA TYR A 93 -0.91 -22.03 -7.00
C TYR A 93 -2.13 -21.14 -6.70
N LEU A 94 -2.26 -20.62 -5.49
CA LEU A 94 -3.35 -19.70 -5.14
C LEU A 94 -3.25 -18.39 -5.93
N ILE A 95 -2.05 -17.80 -6.04
CA ILE A 95 -1.79 -16.62 -6.87
C ILE A 95 -2.09 -16.90 -8.35
N GLN A 96 -1.69 -18.07 -8.87
CA GLN A 96 -2.03 -18.46 -10.25
C GLN A 96 -3.54 -18.64 -10.45
N SER A 97 -4.24 -19.17 -9.44
CA SER A 97 -5.69 -19.36 -9.50
C SER A 97 -6.45 -18.04 -9.54
N TRP A 98 -6.00 -17.04 -8.77
CA TRP A 98 -6.50 -15.67 -8.86
C TRP A 98 -6.28 -15.09 -10.26
N LEU A 99 -5.11 -15.29 -10.88
CA LEU A 99 -4.82 -14.86 -12.25
C LEU A 99 -5.59 -15.63 -13.36
N ARG A 100 -6.37 -16.66 -13.03
CA ARG A 100 -7.31 -17.27 -14.01
C ARG A 100 -8.62 -16.49 -14.15
N SER A 101 -8.95 -15.67 -13.14
CA SER A 101 -10.17 -14.87 -13.15
C SER A 101 -10.06 -13.75 -14.17
N ARG A 102 -10.98 -13.72 -15.15
CA ARG A 102 -11.06 -12.61 -16.11
C ARG A 102 -11.24 -11.26 -15.39
N ASN A 103 -12.07 -11.21 -14.36
CA ASN A 103 -12.31 -9.99 -13.59
C ASN A 103 -11.02 -9.48 -12.95
N THR A 104 -10.18 -10.40 -12.45
CA THR A 104 -8.87 -10.07 -11.89
C THR A 104 -7.95 -9.50 -12.97
N ILE A 105 -7.88 -10.15 -14.14
CA ILE A 105 -7.02 -9.67 -15.24
C ILE A 105 -7.49 -8.31 -15.76
N GLU A 106 -8.79 -8.07 -15.86
CA GLU A 106 -9.35 -6.77 -16.22
C GLU A 106 -9.03 -5.71 -15.16
N PHE A 107 -9.19 -6.03 -13.87
CA PHE A 107 -8.82 -5.14 -12.77
C PHE A 107 -7.33 -4.77 -12.80
N LEU A 108 -6.44 -5.76 -12.97
CA LEU A 108 -5.00 -5.50 -13.11
C LEU A 108 -4.71 -4.62 -14.33
N GLY A 109 -5.39 -4.86 -15.45
CA GLY A 109 -5.29 -4.01 -16.64
C GLY A 109 -5.72 -2.56 -16.39
N GLU A 110 -6.84 -2.35 -15.70
CA GLU A 110 -7.29 -1.00 -15.31
C GLU A 110 -6.26 -0.30 -14.42
N TRP A 111 -5.72 -1.01 -13.43
CA TRP A 111 -4.70 -0.45 -12.56
C TRP A 111 -3.46 -0.02 -13.36
N GLU A 112 -2.97 -0.88 -14.26
CA GLU A 112 -1.82 -0.56 -15.10
C GLU A 112 -2.09 0.64 -16.02
N ARG A 113 -3.25 0.73 -16.69
CA ARG A 113 -3.56 1.88 -17.56
C ARG A 113 -3.49 3.22 -16.85
N ASN A 114 -3.94 3.27 -15.59
CA ASN A 114 -3.96 4.50 -14.82
C ASN A 114 -2.59 4.87 -14.21
N ASN A 115 -1.70 3.88 -14.02
CA ASN A 115 -0.47 4.07 -13.24
C ASN A 115 0.82 3.82 -14.04
N ASN A 116 0.75 3.19 -15.21
CA ASN A 116 1.88 2.73 -15.99
C ASN A 116 1.89 3.29 -17.41
N LYS A 117 2.75 4.29 -17.65
CA LYS A 117 2.92 4.93 -18.96
C LYS A 117 3.48 4.00 -20.05
N GLN A 118 4.07 2.87 -19.67
CA GLN A 118 4.69 1.90 -20.58
C GLN A 118 3.82 0.64 -20.76
N PHE A 119 2.59 0.65 -20.27
CA PHE A 119 1.66 -0.47 -20.36
C PHE A 119 1.38 -0.84 -21.82
N ASN A 120 1.55 -2.12 -22.15
CA ASN A 120 1.33 -2.62 -23.51
C ASN A 120 -0.13 -3.06 -23.70
N GLU A 121 -0.99 -2.11 -24.08
CA GLU A 121 -2.42 -2.34 -24.28
C GLU A 121 -2.70 -3.38 -25.37
N GLU A 122 -1.94 -3.38 -26.46
CA GLU A 122 -2.15 -4.35 -27.55
C GLU A 122 -1.87 -5.79 -27.07
N ALA A 123 -0.78 -5.99 -26.32
CA ALA A 123 -0.46 -7.29 -25.73
C ALA A 123 -1.49 -7.70 -24.68
N PHE A 124 -1.98 -6.75 -23.88
CA PHE A 124 -3.06 -6.98 -22.91
C PHE A 124 -4.33 -7.49 -23.59
N GLN A 125 -4.78 -6.87 -24.68
CA GLN A 125 -5.98 -7.30 -25.41
C GLN A 125 -5.84 -8.70 -26.03
N LYS A 126 -4.62 -9.08 -26.46
CA LYS A 126 -4.33 -10.45 -26.91
C LYS A 126 -4.39 -11.44 -25.73
N LEU A 127 -3.72 -11.11 -24.63
CA LEU A 127 -3.71 -11.92 -23.42
C LEU A 127 -5.12 -12.14 -22.86
N LEU A 128 -5.99 -11.13 -22.89
CA LEU A 128 -7.38 -11.23 -22.41
C LEU A 128 -8.22 -12.21 -23.24
N LYS A 129 -7.91 -12.38 -24.53
CA LYS A 129 -8.54 -13.42 -25.38
C LYS A 129 -8.05 -14.80 -24.98
N ASP A 130 -6.75 -14.95 -24.73
CA ASP A 130 -6.12 -16.23 -24.40
C ASP A 130 -6.55 -16.76 -23.01
N VAL A 131 -6.74 -15.87 -22.03
CA VAL A 131 -7.20 -16.22 -20.66
C VAL A 131 -8.59 -16.89 -20.66
N ARG A 132 -9.38 -16.74 -21.73
CA ARG A 132 -10.67 -17.45 -21.87
C ARG A 132 -10.51 -18.94 -22.13
N SER A 133 -9.33 -19.39 -22.55
CA SER A 133 -9.06 -20.81 -22.77
C SER A 133 -8.83 -21.53 -21.44
N PRO A 134 -9.55 -22.64 -21.14
CA PRO A 134 -9.37 -23.41 -19.90
C PRO A 134 -7.94 -23.94 -19.69
N SER A 135 -7.19 -24.12 -20.77
CA SER A 135 -5.80 -24.59 -20.72
C SER A 135 -4.78 -23.48 -20.48
N TYR A 136 -5.20 -22.21 -20.53
CA TYR A 136 -4.29 -21.09 -20.39
C TYR A 136 -3.91 -20.87 -18.93
N THR A 137 -2.63 -21.08 -18.62
CA THR A 137 -2.07 -20.74 -17.31
C THR A 137 -1.29 -19.43 -17.42
N LEU A 138 -1.75 -18.41 -16.70
CA LEU A 138 -1.03 -17.16 -16.53
C LEU A 138 -0.24 -17.19 -15.21
N THR A 139 1.01 -16.76 -15.26
CA THR A 139 1.84 -16.57 -14.06
C THR A 139 2.13 -15.08 -13.86
N PRO A 140 2.43 -14.61 -12.63
CA PRO A 140 2.78 -13.21 -12.40
C PRO A 140 3.93 -12.76 -13.30
N LYS A 141 4.97 -13.59 -13.44
CA LYS A 141 6.10 -13.32 -14.33
C LYS A 141 5.66 -13.13 -15.79
N ARG A 142 4.81 -14.03 -16.31
CA ARG A 142 4.32 -13.93 -17.69
C ARG A 142 3.44 -12.69 -17.89
N TRP A 143 2.60 -12.34 -16.92
CA TRP A 143 1.85 -11.08 -16.93
C TRP A 143 2.80 -9.88 -17.06
N ILE A 144 3.75 -9.75 -16.14
CA ILE A 144 4.74 -8.66 -16.11
C ILE A 144 5.45 -8.51 -17.46
N GLU A 145 6.00 -9.60 -17.99
CA GLU A 145 6.76 -9.60 -19.24
C GLU A 145 5.88 -9.33 -20.47
N THR A 146 4.61 -9.75 -20.46
CA THR A 146 3.72 -9.59 -21.63
C THR A 146 3.21 -8.17 -21.76
N VAL A 147 2.82 -7.54 -20.65
CA VAL A 147 2.14 -6.23 -20.67
C VAL A 147 2.99 -5.08 -20.13
N ASN A 148 4.27 -5.34 -19.83
CA ASN A 148 5.17 -4.41 -19.13
C ASN A 148 4.61 -3.95 -17.77
N ALA A 149 3.98 -4.87 -17.03
CA ALA A 149 3.30 -4.52 -15.78
C ALA A 149 4.28 -3.98 -14.72
N ILE A 150 3.88 -2.96 -13.97
CA ILE A 150 4.65 -2.42 -12.83
C ILE A 150 3.97 -2.68 -11.48
N GLY A 151 2.71 -3.11 -11.48
CA GLY A 151 1.92 -3.36 -10.28
C GLY A 151 2.25 -4.69 -9.60
N LEU A 152 2.95 -5.60 -10.29
CA LEU A 152 3.45 -6.86 -9.75
C LEU A 152 4.97 -6.95 -9.94
N GLU A 153 5.67 -7.51 -8.95
CA GLU A 153 7.06 -7.93 -9.07
C GLU A 153 7.17 -9.42 -8.76
N SER A 154 7.93 -10.17 -9.55
CA SER A 154 8.16 -11.60 -9.30
C SER A 154 9.65 -11.91 -9.26
N LYS A 155 10.16 -12.35 -8.09
CA LYS A 155 11.57 -12.70 -7.88
C LYS A 155 11.69 -14.20 -7.55
N ARG A 156 12.72 -14.85 -8.09
CA ARG A 156 13.04 -16.26 -7.77
C ARG A 156 14.11 -16.32 -6.68
N GLY A 157 14.12 -17.39 -5.88
CA GLY A 157 15.18 -17.69 -4.90
C GLY A 157 14.70 -17.71 -3.44
N LYS A 158 15.66 -17.76 -2.50
CA LYS A 158 15.42 -17.93 -1.05
C LYS A 158 14.62 -16.78 -0.41
N ASN A 159 14.70 -15.58 -0.98
CA ASN A 159 13.87 -14.42 -0.65
C ASN A 159 12.97 -14.02 -1.85
N GLY A 160 12.66 -15.01 -2.68
CA GLY A 160 11.76 -14.85 -3.83
C GLY A 160 10.30 -14.85 -3.41
N GLY A 161 9.44 -14.53 -4.34
CA GLY A 161 8.01 -14.37 -4.11
C GLY A 161 7.38 -13.48 -5.17
N THR A 162 6.08 -13.27 -5.03
CA THR A 162 5.35 -12.28 -5.82
C THR A 162 4.97 -11.13 -4.88
N MET A 163 5.47 -9.94 -5.18
CA MET A 163 5.10 -8.70 -4.52
C MET A 163 4.10 -7.96 -5.40
N ALA A 164 3.24 -7.17 -4.80
CA ALA A 164 2.24 -6.38 -5.51
C ALA A 164 2.13 -4.99 -4.90
N HIS A 165 1.75 -4.01 -5.72
CA HIS A 165 1.29 -2.73 -5.21
C HIS A 165 0.15 -2.93 -4.18
N PRO A 166 0.08 -2.17 -3.08
CA PRO A 166 -0.91 -2.35 -2.02
C PRO A 166 -2.36 -2.43 -2.50
N PHE A 167 -2.73 -1.64 -3.50
CA PHE A 167 -4.08 -1.67 -4.06
C PHE A 167 -4.41 -2.99 -4.76
N ILE A 168 -3.41 -3.61 -5.42
CA ILE A 168 -3.53 -4.92 -6.06
C ILE A 168 -3.51 -6.03 -5.00
N ALA A 169 -2.66 -5.90 -3.97
CA ALA A 169 -2.63 -6.84 -2.85
C ALA A 169 -3.95 -6.87 -2.08
N CYS A 170 -4.62 -5.72 -1.93
CA CYS A 170 -5.95 -5.62 -1.34
C CYS A 170 -7.00 -6.41 -2.14
N ASP A 171 -7.03 -6.27 -3.48
CA ASP A 171 -7.92 -7.09 -4.32
C ASP A 171 -7.64 -8.59 -4.15
N PHE A 172 -6.37 -9.00 -4.14
CA PHE A 172 -6.01 -10.40 -3.90
C PHE A 172 -6.47 -10.89 -2.52
N GLU A 173 -6.31 -10.09 -1.47
CA GLU A 173 -6.78 -10.44 -0.13
C GLU A 173 -8.31 -10.54 -0.07
N MET A 174 -9.03 -9.58 -0.65
CA MET A 174 -10.50 -9.61 -0.77
C MET A 174 -11.00 -10.81 -1.59
N TRP A 175 -10.23 -11.29 -2.55
CA TRP A 175 -10.55 -12.49 -3.32
C TRP A 175 -10.46 -13.77 -2.48
N ASN A 176 -9.55 -13.80 -1.50
CA ASN A 176 -9.35 -14.96 -0.61
C ASN A 176 -10.17 -14.90 0.69
N ASP A 177 -10.42 -13.70 1.22
CA ASP A 177 -11.10 -13.47 2.49
C ASP A 177 -12.40 -12.69 2.31
N MET A 178 -13.52 -13.43 2.36
CA MET A 178 -14.84 -12.85 2.18
C MET A 178 -15.25 -11.92 3.33
N GLN A 179 -14.76 -12.17 4.55
CA GLN A 179 -15.03 -11.30 5.69
C GLN A 179 -14.28 -9.97 5.52
N PHE A 180 -13.00 -10.02 5.14
CA PHE A 180 -12.23 -8.83 4.82
C PHE A 180 -12.88 -8.03 3.68
N ARG A 181 -13.30 -8.71 2.62
CA ARG A 181 -14.05 -8.09 1.51
C ARG A 181 -15.32 -7.39 1.97
N TYR A 182 -16.09 -8.01 2.86
CA TYR A 182 -17.30 -7.42 3.41
C TYR A 182 -16.99 -6.15 4.21
N GLU A 183 -15.97 -6.17 5.08
CA GLU A 183 -15.58 -4.99 5.87
C GLU A 183 -15.08 -3.84 5.00
N VAL A 184 -14.30 -4.12 3.93
CA VAL A 184 -13.87 -3.09 2.97
C VAL A 184 -15.08 -2.44 2.29
N LEU A 185 -16.05 -3.25 1.83
CA LEU A 185 -17.26 -2.73 1.19
C LEU A 185 -18.12 -1.92 2.16
N LYS A 186 -18.28 -2.40 3.40
CA LYS A 186 -19.00 -1.70 4.46
C LYS A 186 -18.36 -0.35 4.76
N TYR A 187 -17.04 -0.30 4.94
CA TYR A 187 -16.30 0.95 5.17
C TYR A 187 -16.48 1.94 4.01
N PHE A 188 -16.39 1.47 2.77
CA PHE A 188 -16.60 2.30 1.58
C PHE A 188 -18.02 2.86 1.47
N MET A 189 -19.04 2.09 1.89
CA MET A 189 -20.43 2.58 1.91
C MET A 189 -20.65 3.57 3.04
N SER A 190 -20.15 3.29 4.26
CA SER A 190 -20.31 4.17 5.42
C SER A 190 -19.62 5.52 5.25
N SER A 191 -18.41 5.55 4.69
CA SER A 191 -17.68 6.79 4.41
C SER A 191 -18.38 7.72 3.42
N ARG A 192 -19.26 7.21 2.56
CA ARG A 192 -20.06 8.01 1.61
C ARG A 192 -21.35 8.57 2.22
N ILE A 193 -21.87 7.93 3.26
CA ILE A 193 -23.08 8.40 3.95
C ILE A 193 -22.76 9.57 4.88
N GLU A 194 -21.53 9.63 5.41
CA GLU A 194 -21.07 10.74 6.24
C GLU A 194 -20.85 12.03 5.42
N THR A 195 -20.52 11.93 4.12
CA THR A 195 -20.33 13.10 3.24
C THR A 195 -21.62 13.73 2.73
N ASP A 196 -22.73 12.98 2.70
CA ASP A 196 -24.02 13.47 2.17
C ASP A 196 -24.88 14.20 3.23
N ASN A 197 -24.39 14.32 4.48
CA ASN A 197 -25.08 15.02 5.57
C ASN A 197 -24.51 16.42 5.89
N GLU A 198 -23.54 16.90 5.09
CA GLU A 198 -22.91 18.23 5.26
C GLU A 198 -23.11 19.18 4.05
N GLU A 199 -24.04 18.89 3.13
CA GLU A 199 -24.48 19.84 2.08
C GLU A 199 -25.78 20.59 2.43
#